data_AF-A0A1X7M493-F1
#
_entry.id   AF-A0A1X7M493-F1
#
_cell.length_a   1.000
_cell.length_b   1.000
_cell.length_c   1.000
_cell.angle_alpha   90.00
_cell.angle_beta   90.00
_cell.angle_gamma   90.00
#
_symmetry.space_group_name_H-M   'P 1'
#
loop_
_entity.id
_entity.type
_entity.pdbx_description
1 polymer ?
#
loop_
_entity_poly.entity_id
_entity_poly.type
_entity_poly.pdbx_seq_one_letter_code
_entity_poly.pdbx_strand_id
1 'polypeptide(L)'
;MLRILLKIILGLSFSPWLYAAPESYSILTPQTAIELSWRAFGGTSQAHLDGVTGSLLLDAGNDMHDSISVHIPAATLQASNSLLTYQLQGGLFFDTAHYPMLTFTSTRVVAHGNGRYRIFGLLQVKNVQRPVVLEALLDNAPALTSGSNALSLRATTVISRAAFNMDKFEAVVDDSIVIEIRIRARVG
;
A
#
# COMPACT_ATOMS: atom_id res chain seq x y z
N MET A 1 -9.00 13.57 -75.54
CA MET A 1 -8.30 12.41 -74.96
C MET A 1 -7.90 12.78 -73.55
N LEU A 2 -8.51 12.09 -72.57
CA LEU A 2 -8.52 12.36 -71.14
C LEU A 2 -7.27 11.76 -70.47
N ARG A 3 -6.53 12.54 -69.67
CA ARG A 3 -5.55 11.99 -68.70
C ARG A 3 -5.56 12.84 -67.42
N ILE A 4 -6.43 12.44 -66.49
CA ILE A 4 -6.47 12.96 -65.11
C ILE A 4 -5.51 12.08 -64.30
N LEU A 5 -4.38 12.65 -63.85
CA LEU A 5 -3.46 11.99 -62.93
C LEU A 5 -3.94 12.26 -61.49
N LEU A 6 -4.58 11.26 -60.87
CA LEU A 6 -5.01 11.29 -59.47
C LEU A 6 -3.80 10.97 -58.58
N LYS A 7 -3.25 11.97 -57.88
CA LYS A 7 -2.21 11.78 -56.87
C LYS A 7 -2.86 11.27 -55.59
N ILE A 8 -2.71 9.97 -55.30
CA ILE A 8 -3.09 9.37 -54.02
C ILE A 8 -1.99 9.70 -53.02
N ILE A 9 -2.23 10.67 -52.15
CA ILE A 9 -1.40 10.94 -50.97
C ILE A 9 -1.90 10.00 -49.88
N LEU A 10 -1.14 8.93 -49.64
CA LEU A 10 -1.39 7.99 -48.55
C LEU A 10 -0.84 8.61 -47.25
N GLY A 11 -1.70 9.33 -46.52
CA GLY A 11 -1.37 9.83 -45.19
C GLY A 11 -1.31 8.68 -44.19
N LEU A 12 -0.11 8.29 -43.75
CA LEU A 12 0.04 7.48 -42.54
C LEU A 12 -0.38 8.33 -41.35
N SER A 13 -1.61 8.14 -40.87
CA SER A 13 -2.02 8.59 -39.55
C SER A 13 -1.28 7.77 -38.50
N PHE A 14 -0.11 8.25 -38.09
CA PHE A 14 0.60 7.74 -36.92
C PHE A 14 -0.17 8.24 -35.70
N SER A 15 -1.10 7.43 -35.18
CA SER A 15 -1.74 7.71 -33.90
C SER A 15 -0.69 7.49 -32.80
N PRO A 16 -0.15 8.53 -32.14
CA PRO A 16 0.69 8.28 -30.98
C PRO A 16 -0.20 7.57 -29.95
N TRP A 17 0.27 6.42 -29.45
CA TRP A 17 -0.27 5.89 -28.21
C TRP A 17 -0.03 6.97 -27.14
N LEU A 18 -1.08 7.70 -26.80
CA LEU A 18 -1.07 8.60 -25.66
C LEU A 18 -1.00 7.72 -24.41
N TYR A 19 0.21 7.46 -23.94
CA TYR A 19 0.39 7.01 -22.56
C TYR A 19 0.08 8.20 -21.66
N ALA A 20 -0.84 8.02 -20.71
CA ALA A 20 -1.10 9.02 -19.69
C ALA A 20 0.20 9.26 -18.90
N ALA A 21 0.52 10.52 -18.62
CA ALA A 21 1.68 10.85 -17.80
C ALA A 21 1.52 10.27 -16.39
N PRO A 22 2.63 9.91 -15.71
CA PRO A 22 2.59 9.45 -14.33
C PRO A 22 1.84 10.45 -13.44
N GLU A 23 0.94 9.95 -12.60
CA GLU A 23 0.11 10.75 -11.71
C GLU A 23 0.58 10.58 -10.26
N SER A 24 0.81 11.72 -9.59
CA SER A 24 1.26 11.74 -8.19
C SER A 24 0.08 11.88 -7.24
N TYR A 25 0.06 11.06 -6.20
CA TYR A 25 -0.94 11.07 -5.15
C TYR A 25 -0.30 11.23 -3.77
N SER A 26 -0.94 11.99 -2.90
CA SER A 26 -0.58 12.10 -1.48
C SER A 26 -1.62 11.41 -0.61
N ILE A 27 -1.16 10.62 0.37
CA ILE A 27 -2.04 9.92 1.31
C ILE A 27 -2.81 10.93 2.16
N LEU A 28 -4.13 10.72 2.29
CA LEU A 28 -5.01 11.43 3.20
C LEU A 28 -4.98 10.72 4.55
N THR A 29 -4.12 11.20 5.44
CA THR A 29 -3.88 10.61 6.77
C THR A 29 -5.14 10.34 7.59
N PRO A 30 -6.12 11.26 7.72
CA PRO A 30 -7.32 11.00 8.54
C PRO A 30 -8.26 9.95 7.96
N GLN A 31 -8.04 9.52 6.71
CA GLN A 31 -8.90 8.58 5.97
C GLN A 31 -8.15 7.30 5.61
N THR A 32 -7.00 7.07 6.23
CA THR A 32 -6.16 5.90 6.03
C THR A 32 -6.00 5.17 7.36
N ALA A 33 -6.21 3.86 7.35
CA ALA A 33 -6.15 3.02 8.53
C ALA A 33 -5.41 1.71 8.23
N ILE A 34 -4.66 1.21 9.22
CA ILE A 34 -4.01 -0.10 9.19
C ILE A 34 -4.53 -0.90 10.38
N GLU A 35 -5.08 -2.08 10.12
CA GLU A 35 -5.60 -3.00 11.11
C GLU A 35 -4.76 -4.28 11.10
N LEU A 36 -4.41 -4.75 12.29
CA LEU A 36 -3.62 -5.94 12.55
C LEU A 36 -4.47 -6.94 13.33
N SER A 37 -4.42 -8.22 12.98
CA SER A 37 -5.06 -9.28 13.76
C SER A 37 -4.22 -10.54 13.79
N TRP A 38 -4.29 -11.26 14.91
CA TRP A 38 -3.56 -12.50 15.14
C TRP A 38 -4.28 -13.34 16.20
N ARG A 39 -3.91 -14.63 16.32
CA ARG A 39 -4.40 -15.47 17.42
C ARG A 39 -3.43 -15.43 18.58
N ALA A 40 -3.98 -15.32 19.79
CA ALA A 40 -3.22 -15.37 21.03
C ALA A 40 -4.08 -15.97 22.16
N PHE A 41 -3.49 -16.83 22.98
CA PHE A 41 -4.12 -17.44 24.16
C PHE A 41 -5.49 -18.09 23.86
N GLY A 42 -5.62 -18.71 22.68
CA GLY A 42 -6.86 -19.36 22.23
C GLY A 42 -7.93 -18.42 21.64
N GLY A 43 -7.74 -17.09 21.70
CA GLY A 43 -8.63 -16.08 21.12
C GLY A 43 -7.99 -15.26 19.99
N THR A 44 -8.72 -14.25 19.52
CA THR A 44 -8.24 -13.27 18.52
C THR A 44 -7.81 -11.99 19.23
N SER A 45 -6.62 -11.52 18.91
CA SER A 45 -6.11 -10.20 19.31
C SER A 45 -6.06 -9.28 18.09
N GLN A 46 -6.20 -7.98 18.34
CA GLN A 46 -6.25 -6.96 17.30
C GLN A 46 -5.49 -5.72 17.75
N ALA A 47 -4.92 -5.00 16.78
CA ALA A 47 -4.36 -3.67 16.95
C ALA A 47 -4.57 -2.84 15.68
N HIS A 48 -4.42 -1.52 15.79
CA HIS A 48 -4.42 -0.62 14.65
C HIS A 48 -3.28 0.39 14.75
N LEU A 49 -2.93 0.96 13.61
CA LEU A 49 -1.97 2.04 13.44
C LEU A 49 -2.63 3.16 12.64
N ASP A 50 -2.57 4.37 13.18
CA ASP A 50 -3.05 5.60 12.55
C ASP A 50 -1.90 6.52 12.15
N GLY A 51 -2.21 7.70 11.62
CA GLY A 51 -1.18 8.71 11.31
C GLY A 51 -0.36 8.37 10.06
N VAL A 52 -0.86 7.46 9.22
CA VAL A 52 -0.19 7.02 8.00
C VAL A 52 -0.02 8.20 7.04
N THR A 53 1.21 8.41 6.57
CA THR A 53 1.58 9.42 5.59
C THR A 53 2.33 8.77 4.44
N GLY A 54 2.39 9.43 3.29
CA GLY A 54 3.09 8.88 2.14
C GLY A 54 2.64 9.44 0.82
N SER A 55 3.23 8.89 -0.24
CA SER A 55 2.93 9.25 -1.62
C SER A 55 2.89 8.02 -2.50
N LEU A 56 2.13 8.12 -3.59
CA LEU A 56 2.06 7.15 -4.66
C LEU A 56 2.37 7.87 -5.97
N LEU A 57 3.18 7.27 -6.81
CA LEU A 57 3.35 7.62 -8.20
C LEU A 57 2.79 6.46 -9.01
N LEU A 58 1.82 6.71 -9.88
CA LEU A 58 1.17 5.69 -10.70
C LEU A 58 1.32 6.06 -12.18
N ASP A 59 1.92 5.17 -12.96
CA ASP A 59 2.11 5.28 -14.40
C ASP A 59 1.31 4.19 -15.11
N ALA A 60 0.15 4.57 -15.66
CA ALA A 60 -0.72 3.65 -16.38
C ALA A 60 -0.07 3.04 -17.64
N GLY A 61 1.02 3.62 -18.14
CA GLY A 61 1.78 3.13 -19.29
C GLY A 61 2.95 2.23 -18.94
N ASN A 62 3.45 2.28 -17.71
CA ASN A 62 4.62 1.51 -17.27
C ASN A 62 4.59 1.21 -15.76
N ASP A 63 4.20 -0.01 -15.40
CA ASP A 63 4.14 -0.51 -14.01
C ASP A 63 5.48 -0.45 -13.26
N MET A 64 6.61 -0.38 -13.99
CA MET A 64 7.94 -0.23 -13.38
C MET A 64 8.20 1.16 -12.81
N HIS A 65 7.45 2.18 -13.23
CA HIS A 65 7.54 3.53 -12.67
C HIS A 65 6.63 3.73 -11.45
N ASP A 66 5.75 2.76 -11.17
CA ASP A 66 4.90 2.82 -10.00
C ASP A 66 5.75 2.78 -8.73
N SER A 67 5.53 3.76 -7.84
CA SER A 67 6.19 3.80 -6.55
C SER A 67 5.22 4.20 -5.45
N ILE A 68 5.36 3.55 -4.30
CA ILE A 68 4.56 3.75 -3.10
C ILE A 68 5.54 3.87 -1.95
N SER A 69 5.50 4.99 -1.24
CA SER A 69 6.30 5.21 -0.03
C SER A 69 5.37 5.60 1.11
N VAL A 70 5.42 4.84 2.19
CA VAL A 70 4.54 5.00 3.37
C VAL A 70 5.37 5.10 4.64
N HIS A 71 4.96 6.01 5.52
CA HIS A 71 5.52 6.23 6.84
C HIS A 71 4.40 6.11 7.87
N ILE A 72 4.61 5.28 8.89
CA ILE A 72 3.62 4.95 9.91
C ILE A 72 4.23 5.26 11.28
N PRO A 73 3.73 6.27 12.01
CA PRO A 73 4.22 6.59 13.34
C PRO A 73 3.97 5.42 14.29
N ALA A 74 5.03 4.84 14.86
CA ALA A 74 4.90 3.65 15.71
C ALA A 74 4.10 3.92 17.00
N ALA A 75 4.13 5.17 17.47
CA ALA A 75 3.42 5.63 18.67
C ALA A 75 1.88 5.62 18.53
N THR A 76 1.34 5.54 17.31
CA THR A 76 -0.11 5.45 17.10
C THR A 76 -0.65 4.03 17.29
N LEU A 77 0.24 3.06 17.52
CA LEU A 77 -0.15 1.67 17.75
C LEU A 77 -1.09 1.58 18.95
N GLN A 78 -2.28 1.06 18.72
CA GLN A 78 -3.29 0.81 19.75
C GLN A 78 -3.86 -0.59 19.58
N ALA A 79 -3.72 -1.40 20.63
CA ALA A 79 -4.31 -2.73 20.69
C ALA A 79 -5.70 -2.71 21.34
N SER A 80 -6.35 -3.86 21.36
CA SER A 80 -7.69 -4.06 21.94
C SER A 80 -7.81 -3.66 23.42
N ASN A 81 -6.69 -3.53 24.15
CA ASN A 81 -6.66 -3.04 25.53
C ASN A 81 -5.35 -2.32 25.84
N SER A 82 -5.36 -1.48 26.88
CA SER A 82 -4.22 -0.63 27.27
C SER A 82 -2.97 -1.39 27.68
N LEU A 83 -3.11 -2.55 28.35
CA LEU A 83 -1.97 -3.37 28.74
C LEU A 83 -1.25 -3.94 27.51
N LEU A 84 -2.01 -4.49 26.56
CA LEU A 84 -1.45 -5.01 25.31
C LEU A 84 -0.82 -3.88 24.48
N THR A 85 -1.45 -2.70 24.42
CA THR A 85 -0.86 -1.52 23.78
C THR A 85 0.49 -1.17 24.40
N TYR A 86 0.55 -1.06 25.74
CA TYR A 86 1.78 -0.76 26.46
C TYR A 86 2.88 -1.81 26.19
N GLN A 87 2.52 -3.09 26.19
CA GLN A 87 3.45 -4.18 25.90
C GLN A 87 3.98 -4.10 24.46
N LEU A 88 3.11 -3.96 23.47
CA LEU A 88 3.52 -3.88 22.06
C LEU A 88 4.37 -2.64 21.77
N GLN A 89 4.12 -1.52 22.45
CA GLN A 89 4.95 -0.33 22.29
C GLN A 89 6.34 -0.46 22.94
N GLY A 90 6.51 -1.40 23.87
CA GLY A 90 7.75 -1.60 24.61
C GLY A 90 8.87 -2.30 23.82
N GLY A 91 10.06 -2.35 24.45
CA GLY A 91 11.31 -2.84 23.85
C GLY A 91 11.29 -4.28 23.31
N LEU A 92 10.43 -5.13 23.87
CA LEU A 92 10.27 -6.52 23.44
C LEU A 92 9.59 -6.65 22.07
N PHE A 93 8.85 -5.63 21.64
CA PHE A 93 8.09 -5.62 20.40
C PHE A 93 8.52 -4.42 19.56
N PHE A 94 7.67 -3.41 19.34
CA PHE A 94 7.90 -2.30 18.42
C PHE A 94 8.94 -1.29 18.93
N ASP A 95 9.17 -1.21 20.24
CA ASP A 95 10.15 -0.29 20.84
C ASP A 95 10.01 1.15 20.32
N THR A 96 8.81 1.71 20.45
CA THR A 96 8.41 2.95 19.79
C THR A 96 9.20 4.18 20.26
N ALA A 97 9.83 4.08 21.43
CA ALA A 97 10.72 5.10 21.97
C ALA A 97 12.02 5.24 21.15
N HIS A 98 12.59 4.13 20.68
CA HIS A 98 13.83 4.13 19.89
C HIS A 98 13.56 4.04 18.37
N TYR A 99 12.43 3.46 17.98
CA TYR A 99 12.03 3.28 16.59
C TYR A 99 10.65 3.92 16.35
N PRO A 100 10.59 5.25 16.21
CA PRO A 100 9.32 5.99 16.16
C PRO A 100 8.55 5.84 14.84
N MET A 101 9.14 5.18 13.84
CA MET A 101 8.59 5.11 12.48
C MET A 101 8.76 3.71 11.89
N LEU A 102 7.68 3.18 11.33
CA LEU A 102 7.72 2.05 10.39
C LEU A 102 7.66 2.61 8.97
N THR A 103 8.34 1.96 8.04
CA THR A 103 8.35 2.39 6.64
C THR A 103 8.00 1.23 5.70
N PHE A 104 7.29 1.55 4.63
CA PHE A 104 7.06 0.65 3.52
C PHE A 104 7.43 1.35 2.22
N THR A 105 8.22 0.68 1.39
CA THR A 105 8.60 1.17 0.07
C THR A 105 8.34 0.08 -0.95
N SER A 106 7.51 0.35 -1.96
CA SER A 106 7.29 -0.61 -3.04
C SER A 106 8.52 -0.73 -3.92
N THR A 107 8.79 -1.95 -4.38
CA THR A 107 9.78 -2.25 -5.41
C THR A 107 9.14 -2.53 -6.75
N ARG A 108 7.86 -2.94 -6.75
CA ARG A 108 7.08 -3.18 -7.97
C ARG A 108 5.59 -3.20 -7.66
N VAL A 109 4.79 -2.62 -8.53
CA VAL A 109 3.32 -2.78 -8.55
C VAL A 109 2.96 -3.55 -9.81
N VAL A 110 2.09 -4.56 -9.71
CA VAL A 110 1.68 -5.38 -10.87
C VAL A 110 0.17 -5.44 -10.93
N ALA A 111 -0.41 -5.01 -12.06
CA ALA A 111 -1.83 -5.15 -12.29
C ALA A 111 -2.22 -6.62 -12.56
N HIS A 112 -3.26 -7.09 -11.87
CA HIS A 112 -3.85 -8.43 -12.03
C HIS A 112 -5.26 -8.38 -12.66
N GLY A 113 -5.62 -7.24 -13.24
CA GLY A 113 -6.92 -6.98 -13.86
C GLY A 113 -8.04 -6.78 -12.82
N ASN A 114 -9.19 -6.27 -13.29
CA ASN A 114 -10.38 -6.01 -12.48
C ASN A 114 -10.12 -5.12 -11.24
N GLY A 115 -9.23 -4.13 -11.38
CA GLY A 115 -8.83 -3.26 -10.27
C GLY A 115 -7.98 -3.94 -9.19
N ARG A 116 -7.50 -5.17 -9.41
CA ARG A 116 -6.60 -5.85 -8.48
C ARG A 116 -5.15 -5.59 -8.83
N TYR A 117 -4.32 -5.45 -7.81
CA TYR A 117 -2.90 -5.20 -7.89
C TYR A 117 -2.14 -6.06 -6.90
N ARG A 118 -0.94 -6.47 -7.26
CA ARG A 118 0.03 -7.07 -6.35
C ARG A 118 1.18 -6.09 -6.16
N ILE A 119 1.38 -5.66 -4.92
CA ILE A 119 2.40 -4.67 -4.57
C ILE A 119 3.52 -5.41 -3.84
N PHE A 120 4.68 -5.48 -4.47
CA PHE A 120 5.90 -5.96 -3.85
C PHE A 120 6.61 -4.78 -3.20
N GLY A 121 7.08 -4.95 -1.97
CA GLY A 121 7.82 -3.90 -1.30
C GLY A 121 8.63 -4.39 -0.11
N LEU A 122 9.35 -3.46 0.48
CA LEU A 122 10.15 -3.68 1.68
C LEU A 122 9.44 -3.00 2.85
N LEU A 123 9.07 -3.79 3.86
CA LEU A 123 8.58 -3.32 5.13
C LEU A 123 9.74 -3.26 6.12
N GLN A 124 9.95 -2.11 6.72
CA GLN A 124 10.90 -1.91 7.81
C GLN A 124 10.14 -1.75 9.13
N VAL A 125 10.46 -2.60 10.08
CA VAL A 125 10.01 -2.50 11.46
C VAL A 125 11.26 -2.53 12.34
N LYS A 126 11.46 -1.46 13.12
CA LYS A 126 12.70 -1.21 13.86
C LYS A 126 13.92 -1.17 12.92
N ASN A 127 14.94 -1.96 13.23
CA ASN A 127 16.15 -2.15 12.44
C ASN A 127 16.06 -3.35 11.47
N VAL A 128 14.88 -3.96 11.31
CA VAL A 128 14.68 -5.14 10.47
C VAL A 128 13.87 -4.78 9.24
N GLN A 129 14.41 -5.06 8.06
CA GLN A 129 13.73 -4.89 6.77
C GLN A 129 13.44 -6.25 6.14
N ARG A 130 12.21 -6.43 5.65
CA ARG A 130 11.76 -7.67 5.00
C ARG A 130 10.93 -7.38 3.76
N PRO A 131 11.06 -8.21 2.71
CA PRO A 131 10.14 -8.17 1.58
C PRO A 131 8.75 -8.63 2.01
N VAL A 132 7.72 -7.92 1.57
CA VAL A 132 6.31 -8.27 1.76
C VAL A 132 5.56 -8.07 0.45
N VAL A 133 4.45 -8.79 0.31
CA VAL A 133 3.56 -8.70 -0.85
C VAL A 133 2.18 -8.32 -0.35
N LEU A 134 1.64 -7.22 -0.88
CA LEU A 134 0.29 -6.76 -0.59
C LEU A 134 -0.61 -7.13 -1.78
N GLU A 135 -1.74 -7.77 -1.48
CA GLU A 135 -2.83 -7.98 -2.44
C GLU A 135 -3.79 -6.81 -2.30
N ALA A 136 -3.88 -5.97 -3.33
CA ALA A 136 -4.62 -4.73 -3.31
C ALA A 136 -5.79 -4.73 -4.29
N LEU A 137 -6.88 -4.08 -3.91
CA LEU A 137 -8.06 -3.85 -4.69
C LEU A 137 -8.32 -2.34 -4.71
N LEU A 138 -8.33 -1.78 -5.92
CA LEU A 138 -8.76 -0.43 -6.16
C LEU A 138 -10.29 -0.38 -6.08
N ASP A 139 -10.81 0.45 -5.18
CA ASP A 139 -12.24 0.67 -5.11
C ASP A 139 -12.66 1.51 -6.32
N ASN A 140 -13.27 0.84 -7.29
CA ASN A 140 -13.86 1.47 -8.47
C ASN A 140 -15.13 2.24 -8.05
N ALA A 141 -14.98 3.38 -7.38
CA ALA A 141 -15.99 4.42 -7.51
C ALA A 141 -15.90 4.91 -8.96
N PRO A 142 -16.97 4.82 -9.77
CA PRO A 142 -16.90 5.18 -11.17
C PRO A 142 -16.46 6.65 -11.29
N ALA A 143 -15.64 6.91 -12.31
CA ALA A 143 -15.40 8.26 -12.82
C ALA A 143 -16.73 8.90 -13.24
N LEU A 144 -17.50 9.42 -12.28
CA LEU A 144 -18.77 10.13 -12.48
C LEU A 144 -19.00 11.19 -11.39
N THR A 145 -17.95 11.91 -11.00
CA THR A 145 -18.05 13.36 -10.83
C THR A 145 -16.69 13.93 -11.23
N SER A 146 -16.69 14.95 -12.10
CA SER A 146 -15.50 15.68 -12.55
C SER A 146 -14.86 16.50 -11.41
N GLY A 147 -14.54 15.86 -10.27
CA GLY A 147 -14.07 16.53 -9.06
C GLY A 147 -13.58 15.64 -7.91
N SER A 148 -13.71 14.31 -7.95
CA SER A 148 -13.09 13.45 -6.93
C SER A 148 -11.68 13.03 -7.36
N ASN A 149 -10.70 13.92 -7.16
CA ASN A 149 -9.27 13.64 -7.35
C ASN A 149 -8.71 12.68 -6.28
N ALA A 150 -9.50 11.70 -5.81
CA ALA A 150 -9.14 10.83 -4.70
C ALA A 150 -9.22 9.36 -5.08
N LEU A 151 -8.13 8.65 -4.81
CA LEU A 151 -7.94 7.21 -4.96
C LEU A 151 -8.29 6.51 -3.64
N SER A 152 -9.05 5.41 -3.70
CA SER A 152 -9.30 4.54 -2.55
C SER A 152 -8.83 3.12 -2.84
N LEU A 153 -7.97 2.58 -1.98
CA LEU A 153 -7.37 1.26 -2.13
C LEU A 153 -7.58 0.46 -0.83
N ARG A 154 -7.95 -0.81 -0.98
CA ARG A 154 -7.91 -1.80 0.10
C ARG A 154 -6.80 -2.79 -0.18
N ALA A 155 -5.93 -3.06 0.78
CA ALA A 155 -4.86 -4.03 0.62
C ALA A 155 -4.79 -4.98 1.81
N THR A 156 -4.39 -6.22 1.56
CA THR A 156 -4.19 -7.23 2.61
C THR A 156 -2.84 -7.91 2.44
N THR A 157 -2.28 -8.35 3.57
CA THR A 157 -1.10 -9.21 3.58
C THR A 157 -1.07 -10.04 4.86
N VAL A 158 -0.21 -11.05 4.89
CA VAL A 158 0.10 -11.83 6.09
C VAL A 158 1.62 -11.84 6.25
N ILE A 159 2.08 -11.47 7.43
CA ILE A 159 3.52 -11.46 7.76
C ILE A 159 3.80 -12.39 8.95
N SER A 160 5.05 -12.81 9.09
CA SER A 160 5.58 -13.51 10.27
C SER A 160 6.13 -12.49 11.26
N ARG A 161 5.71 -12.54 12.53
CA ARG A 161 6.28 -11.67 13.58
C ARG A 161 7.71 -12.08 13.93
N ALA A 162 8.05 -13.37 13.85
CA ALA A 162 9.40 -13.86 14.05
C ALA A 162 10.38 -13.31 13.00
N ALA A 163 9.92 -13.09 11.76
CA ALA A 163 10.74 -12.46 10.72
C ALA A 163 11.22 -11.04 11.09
N PHE A 164 10.54 -10.37 12.03
CA PHE A 164 10.88 -9.05 12.57
C PHE A 164 11.45 -9.10 13.99
N ASN A 165 11.92 -10.26 14.46
CA ASN A 165 12.43 -10.49 15.81
C ASN A 165 11.41 -10.19 16.92
N MET A 166 10.12 -10.37 16.64
CA MET A 166 9.03 -10.21 17.61
C MET A 166 8.47 -11.58 17.99
N ASP A 167 9.35 -12.46 18.44
CA ASP A 167 9.10 -13.90 18.62
C ASP A 167 8.65 -14.29 20.04
N LYS A 168 8.60 -13.37 21.00
CA LYS A 168 8.18 -13.72 22.38
C LYS A 168 6.81 -14.42 22.44
N PHE A 169 6.68 -15.38 23.35
CA PHE A 169 5.44 -16.14 23.58
C PHE A 169 4.99 -17.05 22.41
N GLU A 170 5.90 -17.59 21.59
CA GLU A 170 5.59 -18.52 20.48
C GLU A 170 4.65 -19.68 20.83
N ALA A 171 4.71 -20.20 22.06
CA ALA A 171 3.86 -21.32 22.48
C ALA A 171 2.36 -20.95 22.58
N VAL A 172 2.02 -19.66 22.66
CA VAL A 172 0.65 -19.17 22.93
C VAL A 172 0.21 -18.03 22.02
N VAL A 173 1.09 -17.54 21.14
CA VAL A 173 0.82 -16.48 20.17
C VAL A 173 1.26 -16.94 18.79
N ASP A 174 0.34 -16.93 17.83
CA ASP A 174 0.61 -17.34 16.46
C ASP A 174 1.70 -16.45 15.83
N ASP A 175 2.48 -17.02 14.91
CA ASP A 175 3.49 -16.25 14.18
C ASP A 175 2.88 -15.36 13.09
N SER A 176 1.76 -15.79 12.51
CA SER A 176 1.06 -15.10 11.43
C SER A 176 0.28 -13.89 11.93
N ILE A 177 0.61 -12.72 11.39
CA ILE A 177 -0.12 -11.47 11.59
C ILE A 177 -0.83 -11.12 10.28
N VAL A 178 -2.15 -11.05 10.32
CA VAL A 178 -2.97 -10.55 9.20
C VAL A 178 -3.01 -9.04 9.27
N ILE A 179 -2.75 -8.39 8.13
CA ILE A 179 -2.76 -6.94 7.99
C ILE A 179 -3.81 -6.56 6.96
N GLU A 180 -4.71 -5.67 7.35
CA GLU A 180 -5.68 -5.04 6.46
C GLU A 180 -5.41 -3.54 6.41
N ILE A 181 -5.38 -2.99 5.19
CA ILE A 181 -4.97 -1.62 4.93
C ILE A 181 -6.07 -0.95 4.11
N ARG A 182 -6.53 0.21 4.58
CA ARG A 182 -7.40 1.11 3.81
C ARG A 182 -6.63 2.39 3.56
N ILE A 183 -6.28 2.66 2.31
CA ILE A 183 -5.61 3.89 1.90
C ILE A 183 -6.59 4.75 1.14
N ARG A 184 -6.62 6.03 1.50
CA ARG A 184 -7.18 7.07 0.65
C ARG A 184 -6.09 8.06 0.30
N ALA A 185 -5.95 8.38 -0.98
CA ALA A 185 -4.96 9.32 -1.46
C ALA A 185 -5.63 10.32 -2.40
N ARG A 186 -5.04 11.49 -2.61
CA ARG A 186 -5.53 12.47 -3.58
C ARG A 186 -4.42 12.94 -4.50
N VAL A 187 -4.79 13.37 -5.71
CA VAL A 187 -3.85 13.98 -6.65
C VAL A 187 -3.14 15.14 -5.95
N GLY A 188 -1.80 15.09 -6.00
CA GLY A 188 -0.88 16.07 -5.42
C GLY A 188 -0.58 17.22 -6.36
#